data_AF-A0A139LTE5-F1
#
_entry.id   AF-A0A139LTE5-F1
#
_cell.length_a   1.000
_cell.length_b   1.000
_cell.length_c   1.000
_cell.angle_alpha   90.00
_cell.angle_beta   90.00
_cell.angle_gamma   90.00
#
_symmetry.space_group_name_H-M   'P 1'
#
loop_
_entity.id
_entity.type
_entity.pdbx_description
1 polymer ?
#
loop_
_entity_poly.entity_id
_entity_poly.type
_entity_poly.pdbx_seq_one_letter_code
_entity_poly.pdbx_strand_id
1 'polypeptide(L)'
;MLRTFFGQRYFYTKKVRSGYGAGTALIRHRCFWRYLKPGVYVPYTSLQPGDVFIKGGSPGHAVIVVDVAIYPQTGKKVFLLAQSYMLAQQIHILVNSANRGLSPWYELSDNDEGKLYTPEWVFEKKDLKRFK
;
A
#
# COMPACT_ATOMS: atom_id res chain seq x y z
N MET A 1 29.27 33.98 -6.11
CA MET A 1 29.22 32.71 -5.34
C MET A 1 28.14 32.94 -4.30
N LEU A 2 26.94 32.38 -4.30
CA LEU A 2 26.44 31.06 -4.62
C LEU A 2 25.29 31.11 -5.65
N ARG A 3 25.19 30.07 -6.48
CA ARG A 3 24.06 29.81 -7.39
C ARG A 3 23.04 28.93 -6.68
N THR A 4 21.83 29.42 -6.50
CA THR A 4 20.67 28.58 -6.11
C THR A 4 19.91 28.25 -7.39
N PHE A 5 20.09 27.02 -7.90
CA PHE A 5 19.32 26.50 -9.03
C PHE A 5 17.94 26.06 -8.52
N PHE A 6 16.90 26.85 -8.80
CA PHE A 6 15.51 26.42 -8.63
C PHE A 6 15.14 25.48 -9.80
N GLY A 7 14.76 24.25 -9.44
CA GLY A 7 14.40 23.17 -10.34
C GLY A 7 13.19 23.47 -11.23
N GLN A 8 13.19 22.82 -12.38
CA GLN A 8 12.32 23.08 -13.52
C GLN A 8 10.84 22.82 -13.25
N ARG A 9 10.02 23.75 -13.74
CA ARG A 9 8.55 23.69 -13.82
C ARG A 9 8.15 22.68 -14.90
N TYR A 10 7.64 21.52 -14.52
CA TYR A 10 6.98 20.62 -15.48
C TYR A 10 5.53 21.06 -15.67
N PHE A 11 5.23 21.63 -16.84
CA PHE A 11 3.87 21.96 -17.28
C PHE A 11 3.18 20.69 -17.79
N TYR A 12 2.13 20.22 -17.10
CA TYR A 12 1.26 19.19 -17.65
C TYR A 12 0.16 19.84 -18.49
N THR A 13 0.22 19.69 -19.82
CA THR A 13 -0.79 20.23 -20.74
C THR A 13 -2.07 19.41 -20.62
N LYS A 14 -3.14 20.01 -20.07
CA LYS A 14 -4.48 19.42 -20.07
C LYS A 14 -5.08 19.57 -21.48
N LYS A 15 -5.30 18.46 -22.20
CA LYS A 15 -6.05 18.47 -23.46
C LYS A 15 -7.53 18.70 -23.15
N VAL A 16 -8.00 19.93 -23.32
CA VAL A 16 -9.41 20.29 -23.20
C VAL A 16 -10.13 19.83 -24.46
N ARG A 17 -11.08 18.89 -24.32
CA ARG A 17 -12.09 18.62 -25.36
C ARG A 17 -13.29 19.52 -25.11
N SER A 18 -13.50 20.46 -26.03
CA SER A 18 -14.68 21.31 -26.15
C SER A 18 -15.84 20.52 -26.73
N GLY A 19 -17.07 20.74 -26.22
CA GLY A 19 -18.31 20.39 -26.92
C GLY A 19 -19.52 20.11 -26.01
N TYR A 20 -20.44 21.08 -25.95
CA TYR A 20 -21.91 21.01 -25.71
C TYR A 20 -22.40 20.34 -24.40
N GLY A 21 -23.35 20.86 -23.62
CA GLY A 21 -24.29 21.97 -23.73
C GLY A 21 -25.05 22.10 -22.39
N ALA A 22 -25.87 23.14 -22.26
CA ALA A 22 -26.58 23.52 -21.04
C ALA A 22 -27.45 22.40 -20.45
N GLY A 23 -27.36 22.23 -19.13
CA GLY A 23 -28.23 21.34 -18.35
C GLY A 23 -28.05 21.61 -16.87
N THR A 24 -28.90 22.46 -16.31
CA THR A 24 -29.07 22.64 -14.86
C THR A 24 -29.49 21.30 -14.25
N ALA A 25 -28.55 20.60 -13.62
CA ALA A 25 -28.83 19.37 -12.89
C ALA A 25 -28.22 19.49 -11.49
N LEU A 26 -29.11 19.42 -10.49
CA LEU A 26 -28.83 19.39 -9.05
C LEU A 26 -27.53 18.64 -8.73
N ILE A 27 -26.60 19.33 -8.07
CA ILE A 27 -25.46 18.73 -7.40
C ILE A 27 -25.99 17.99 -6.16
N ARG A 28 -26.52 16.78 -6.35
CA ARG A 28 -26.72 15.83 -5.26
C ARG A 28 -25.45 14.98 -5.14
N HIS A 29 -24.79 15.17 -3.99
CA HIS A 29 -23.79 14.32 -3.37
C HIS A 29 -23.70 12.90 -3.97
N ARG A 30 -22.79 12.71 -4.92
CA ARG A 30 -22.23 11.40 -5.21
C ARG A 30 -20.80 11.40 -4.72
N CYS A 31 -20.66 10.95 -3.48
CA CYS A 31 -19.38 10.65 -2.87
C CYS A 31 -18.51 9.85 -3.83
N PHE A 32 -17.25 10.26 -3.85
CA PHE A 32 -16.14 9.87 -4.70
C PHE A 32 -15.74 8.40 -4.48
N TRP A 33 -16.56 7.44 -4.91
CA TRP A 33 -16.25 6.00 -4.85
C TRP A 33 -16.07 5.35 -6.23
N ARG A 34 -16.12 6.12 -7.32
CA ARG A 34 -16.24 5.58 -8.68
C ARG A 34 -14.93 5.13 -9.36
N TYR A 35 -13.76 5.25 -8.72
CA TYR A 35 -12.48 5.08 -9.41
C TYR A 35 -11.47 4.11 -8.78
N LEU A 36 -11.76 3.53 -7.62
CA LEU A 36 -10.90 2.48 -7.08
C LEU A 36 -11.36 1.13 -7.64
N LYS A 37 -10.53 0.50 -8.48
CA LYS A 37 -10.77 -0.89 -8.87
C LYS A 37 -10.78 -1.74 -7.59
N PRO A 38 -11.71 -2.70 -7.45
CA PRO A 38 -11.72 -3.59 -6.30
C PRO A 38 -10.38 -4.35 -6.23
N GLY A 39 -9.80 -4.43 -5.02
CA GLY A 39 -8.56 -5.17 -4.81
C GLY A 39 -8.76 -6.66 -5.07
N VAL A 40 -7.88 -7.25 -5.88
CA VAL A 40 -7.91 -8.68 -6.21
C VAL A 40 -7.13 -9.46 -5.16
N TYR A 41 -7.62 -10.64 -4.77
CA TYR A 41 -6.89 -11.55 -3.90
C TYR A 41 -5.56 -11.96 -4.52
N VAL A 42 -4.50 -11.98 -3.70
CA VAL A 42 -3.18 -12.47 -4.09
C VAL A 42 -2.78 -13.62 -3.18
N PRO A 43 -2.33 -14.77 -3.72
CA PRO A 43 -1.73 -15.82 -2.90
C PRO A 43 -0.52 -15.28 -2.14
N TYR A 44 -0.41 -15.59 -0.85
CA TYR A 44 0.69 -15.11 0.01
C TYR A 44 2.08 -15.45 -0.56
N THR A 45 2.23 -16.62 -1.19
CA THR A 45 3.48 -17.06 -1.84
C THR A 45 3.90 -16.21 -3.06
N SER A 46 2.96 -15.45 -3.62
CA SER A 46 3.12 -14.55 -4.78
C SER A 46 3.13 -13.06 -4.39
N LEU A 47 3.39 -12.78 -3.12
CA LEU A 47 3.51 -11.44 -2.56
C LEU A 47 4.62 -10.65 -3.27
N GLN A 48 4.32 -9.39 -3.60
CA GLN A 48 5.24 -8.47 -4.25
C GLN A 48 5.11 -7.05 -3.67
N PRO A 49 6.09 -6.16 -3.92
CA PRO A 49 5.97 -4.75 -3.55
C PRO A 49 4.72 -4.09 -4.16
N GLY A 50 4.02 -3.29 -3.35
CA GLY A 50 2.76 -2.64 -3.71
C GLY A 50 1.51 -3.45 -3.35
N ASP A 51 1.65 -4.70 -2.91
CA ASP A 51 0.53 -5.42 -2.31
C ASP A 51 0.17 -4.84 -0.94
N VAL A 52 -1.11 -4.93 -0.58
CA VAL A 52 -1.65 -4.32 0.63
C VAL A 52 -2.39 -5.36 1.46
N PHE A 53 -2.06 -5.48 2.73
CA PHE A 53 -2.86 -6.20 3.71
C PHE A 53 -3.99 -5.28 4.18
N ILE A 54 -5.24 -5.71 4.03
CA ILE A 54 -6.42 -4.90 4.37
C ILE A 54 -7.33 -5.68 5.29
N LYS A 55 -7.49 -5.16 6.50
CA LYS A 55 -8.51 -5.62 7.43
C LYS A 55 -9.70 -4.66 7.38
N GLY A 56 -10.79 -5.12 6.78
CA GLY A 56 -12.05 -4.37 6.76
C GLY A 56 -12.67 -4.27 8.16
N GLY A 57 -13.41 -3.19 8.42
CA GLY A 57 -14.06 -2.96 9.71
C GLY A 57 -14.18 -1.48 10.06
N SER A 58 -14.66 -1.17 11.26
CA SER A 58 -14.64 0.17 11.85
C SER A 58 -14.29 0.04 13.34
N PRO A 59 -13.00 0.19 13.71
CA PRO A 59 -11.87 0.59 12.86
C PRO A 59 -11.38 -0.53 11.93
N GLY A 60 -10.94 -0.16 10.73
CA GLY A 60 -10.19 -1.01 9.80
C GLY A 60 -8.74 -0.55 9.70
N HIS A 61 -7.86 -1.37 9.12
CA HIS A 61 -6.44 -1.03 8.97
C HIS A 61 -5.85 -1.54 7.67
N ALA A 62 -4.84 -0.84 7.17
CA ALA A 62 -4.12 -1.19 5.96
C ALA A 62 -2.61 -1.03 6.13
N VAL A 63 -1.87 -2.01 5.63
CA VAL A 63 -0.40 -2.04 5.64
C VAL A 63 0.08 -2.43 4.25
N ILE A 64 1.09 -1.74 3.73
CA ILE A 64 1.62 -1.97 2.38
C ILE A 64 2.95 -2.70 2.43
N VAL A 65 3.14 -3.64 1.50
CA VAL A 65 4.43 -4.25 1.22
C VAL A 65 5.27 -3.26 0.41
N VAL A 66 6.40 -2.82 0.96
CA VAL A 66 7.26 -1.83 0.28
C VAL A 66 8.44 -2.46 -0.45
N ASP A 67 8.90 -3.62 0.00
CA ASP A 67 10.02 -4.34 -0.62
C ASP A 67 9.97 -5.85 -0.34
N VAL A 68 10.61 -6.64 -1.20
CA VAL A 68 10.76 -8.09 -1.08
C VAL A 68 12.18 -8.48 -1.49
N ALA A 69 12.89 -9.16 -0.59
CA ALA A 69 14.24 -9.66 -0.84
C ALA A 69 14.27 -11.19 -0.80
N ILE A 70 15.22 -11.79 -1.51
CA ILE A 70 15.42 -13.25 -1.56
C ILE A 70 16.86 -13.55 -1.15
N TYR A 71 17.04 -14.42 -0.16
CA TYR A 71 18.34 -14.93 0.22
C TYR A 71 18.89 -15.82 -0.91
N PRO A 72 20.04 -15.49 -1.54
CA PRO A 72 20.53 -16.25 -2.70
C PRO A 72 20.89 -17.70 -2.39
N GLN A 73 21.35 -17.96 -1.17
CA GLN A 73 21.86 -19.27 -0.76
C GLN A 73 20.75 -20.24 -0.33
N THR A 74 19.69 -19.73 0.31
CA THR A 74 18.62 -20.55 0.89
C THR A 74 17.29 -20.43 0.12
N GLY A 75 17.17 -19.45 -0.77
CA GLY A 75 15.92 -19.12 -1.47
C GLY A 75 14.85 -18.51 -0.58
N LYS A 76 15.14 -18.27 0.71
CA LYS A 76 14.17 -17.69 1.66
C LYS A 76 13.79 -16.28 1.24
N LYS A 77 12.49 -16.00 1.19
CA LYS A 77 11.97 -14.67 0.88
C LYS A 77 11.66 -13.91 2.17
N VAL A 78 12.02 -12.64 2.19
CA VAL A 78 11.68 -11.71 3.26
C VAL A 78 11.05 -10.45 2.68
N PHE A 79 10.22 -9.76 3.44
CA PHE A 79 9.52 -8.56 2.97
C PHE A 79 9.47 -7.47 4.05
N LEU A 80 9.32 -6.23 3.59
CA LEU A 80 9.14 -5.05 4.42
C LEU A 80 7.71 -4.54 4.36
N LEU A 81 7.24 -4.09 5.51
CA LEU A 81 5.91 -3.52 5.67
C LEU A 81 6.00 -2.06 6.09
N ALA A 82 5.10 -1.25 5.57
CA ALA A 82 4.92 0.12 5.99
C ALA A 82 3.46 0.43 6.31
N GLN A 83 3.26 1.31 7.28
CA GLN A 83 1.94 1.83 7.62
C GLN A 83 1.96 3.35 7.77
N SER A 84 0.79 3.95 7.63
CA SER A 84 0.56 5.36 7.92
C SER A 84 -0.55 5.46 8.95
N TYR A 85 -0.38 6.36 9.92
CA TYR A 85 -1.47 6.73 10.81
C TYR A 85 -2.30 7.85 10.19
N MET A 86 -3.58 7.94 10.57
CA MET A 86 -4.46 9.04 10.18
C MET A 86 -4.10 10.33 10.93
N LEU A 87 -2.95 10.89 10.57
CA LEU A 87 -2.62 12.30 10.30
C LEU A 87 -1.49 12.21 9.26
N ALA A 88 -1.82 12.55 8.01
CA ALA A 88 -1.22 12.07 6.76
C ALA A 88 0.22 12.53 6.45
N GLN A 89 1.09 12.69 7.45
CA GLN A 89 2.42 13.27 7.26
C GLN A 89 3.58 12.30 7.48
N GLN A 90 3.33 11.07 7.97
CA GLN A 90 4.41 10.12 8.24
C GLN A 90 4.06 8.69 7.82
N ILE A 91 4.99 8.08 7.10
CA ILE A 91 5.00 6.65 6.76
C ILE A 91 6.07 6.00 7.63
N HIS A 92 5.70 4.90 8.30
CA HIS A 92 6.55 4.20 9.26
C HIS A 92 6.79 2.77 8.77
N ILE A 93 8.03 2.31 8.81
CA ILE A 93 8.37 0.90 8.60
C ILE A 93 7.97 0.13 9.86
N LEU A 94 7.28 -1.00 9.69
CA LEU A 94 6.84 -1.82 10.80
C LEU A 94 7.98 -2.67 11.36
N VAL A 95 8.10 -2.66 12.68
CA VAL A 95 9.07 -3.47 13.42
C VAL A 95 8.55 -4.89 13.55
N ASN A 96 9.36 -5.89 13.19
CA ASN A 96 9.04 -7.29 13.42
C ASN A 96 9.23 -7.62 14.91
N SER A 97 8.13 -7.66 15.66
CA SER A 97 8.14 -7.99 17.10
C SER A 97 8.35 -9.49 17.37
N ALA A 98 8.02 -10.35 16.41
CA ALA A 98 8.16 -11.80 16.54
C ALA A 98 9.62 -12.27 16.38
N ASN A 99 10.41 -11.56 15.55
CA ASN A 99 11.82 -11.88 15.34
C ASN A 99 12.69 -10.61 15.36
N ARG A 100 13.29 -10.31 16.52
CA ARG A 100 14.16 -9.14 16.69
C ARG A 100 15.45 -9.18 15.85
N GLY A 101 15.95 -10.38 15.53
CA GLY A 101 17.17 -10.55 14.73
C GLY A 101 16.93 -10.31 13.24
N LEU A 102 15.70 -10.52 12.77
CA LEU A 102 15.29 -10.27 11.38
C LEU A 102 14.67 -8.88 11.19
N SER A 103 14.18 -8.27 12.27
CA SER A 103 13.54 -6.96 12.24
C SER A 103 14.39 -5.89 11.52
N PRO A 104 13.80 -5.05 10.65
CA PRO A 104 12.36 -4.89 10.39
C PRO A 104 11.75 -5.85 9.35
N TRP A 105 12.52 -6.83 8.87
CA TRP A 105 12.06 -7.76 7.86
C TRP A 105 11.15 -8.85 8.42
N TYR A 106 10.21 -9.29 7.60
CA TYR A 106 9.30 -10.40 7.86
C TYR A 106 9.64 -11.57 6.93
N GLU A 107 9.65 -12.79 7.45
CA GLU A 107 9.90 -13.99 6.64
C GLU A 107 8.61 -14.45 5.96
N LEU A 108 8.70 -14.73 4.66
CA LEU A 108 7.60 -15.34 3.91
C LEU A 108 7.58 -16.85 4.20
N SER A 109 6.98 -17.21 5.32
CA SER A 109 6.85 -18.59 5.78
C SER A 109 5.45 -19.14 5.50
N ASP A 110 5.36 -20.37 4.99
CA ASP A 110 4.09 -21.09 4.86
C ASP A 110 3.68 -21.83 6.13
N ASN A 111 4.59 -21.91 7.11
CA ASN A 111 4.41 -22.70 8.35
C ASN A 111 3.53 -22.01 9.39
N ASP A 112 3.37 -20.68 9.32
CA ASP A 112 2.49 -19.95 10.24
C ASP A 112 1.02 -20.25 9.97
N GLU A 113 0.17 -20.23 11.02
CA GLU A 113 -1.29 -20.52 11.07
C GLU A 113 -2.19 -19.66 10.14
N GLY A 114 -1.68 -19.21 9.01
CA GLY A 114 -2.37 -18.29 8.11
C GLY A 114 -2.38 -16.85 8.61
N LYS A 115 -1.58 -16.50 9.61
CA LYS A 115 -1.57 -15.17 10.24
C LYS A 115 -0.24 -14.44 10.07
N LEU A 116 -0.32 -13.13 9.93
CA LEU A 116 0.78 -12.18 9.94
C LEU A 116 0.62 -11.26 11.16
N TYR A 117 1.60 -11.29 12.05
CA TYR A 117 1.62 -10.50 13.28
C TYR A 117 2.40 -9.21 13.06
N THR A 118 1.72 -8.07 13.11
CA THR A 118 2.35 -6.75 13.17
C THR A 118 2.21 -6.17 14.58
N PRO A 119 2.95 -5.10 14.96
CA PRO A 119 2.91 -4.55 16.31
C PRO A 119 1.51 -4.23 16.83
N GLU A 120 0.59 -3.80 15.95
CA GLU A 120 -0.74 -3.35 16.34
C GLU A 120 -1.86 -4.23 15.79
N TRP A 121 -1.62 -4.92 14.67
CA TRP A 121 -2.66 -5.65 13.94
C TRP A 121 -2.23 -7.06 13.58
N VAL A 122 -3.19 -7.97 13.63
CA VAL A 122 -3.04 -9.33 13.10
C VAL A 122 -3.85 -9.44 11.82
N PHE A 123 -3.16 -9.76 10.74
CA PHE A 123 -3.74 -10.00 9.42
C PHE A 123 -3.81 -11.48 9.13
N GLU A 124 -4.82 -11.90 8.38
CA GLU A 124 -4.80 -13.20 7.75
C GLU A 124 -4.05 -13.11 6.41
N LYS A 125 -3.39 -14.19 6.00
CA LYS A 125 -2.74 -14.28 4.67
C LYS A 125 -3.73 -13.96 3.53
N LYS A 126 -5.03 -14.21 3.74
CA LYS A 126 -6.11 -13.91 2.79
C LYS A 126 -6.46 -12.41 2.66
N ASP A 127 -5.99 -11.60 3.60
CA ASP A 127 -6.21 -10.15 3.62
C ASP A 127 -5.29 -9.42 2.64
N LEU A 128 -4.36 -10.15 1.98
CA LEU A 128 -3.50 -9.62 0.94
C LEU A 128 -4.29 -9.30 -0.34
N LYS A 129 -4.25 -8.04 -0.76
CA LYS A 129 -4.92 -7.51 -1.93
C LYS A 129 -3.95 -6.75 -2.84
N ARG A 130 -4.23 -6.79 -4.14
CA ARG A 130 -3.52 -6.00 -5.16
C ARG A 130 -4.50 -5.13 -5.94
N PHE A 131 -4.13 -3.87 -6.11
CA PHE A 131 -4.87 -2.89 -6.92
C PHE A 131 -4.20 -2.72 -8.29
N LYS A 132 -5.00 -2.58 -9.34
CA LYS A 132 -4.57 -2.38 -10.74
C LYS A 132 -5.24 -1.16 -11.35
#